data_AF-A0A7M2C6H7-F1
#
_entry.id   AF-A0A7M2C6H7-F1
#
_cell.length_a   1.000
_cell.length_b   1.000
_cell.length_c   1.000
_cell.angle_alpha   90.00
_cell.angle_beta   90.00
_cell.angle_gamma   90.00
#
_symmetry.space_group_name_H-M   'P 1'
#
loop_
_entity.id
_entity.type
_entity.pdbx_description
1 polymer ?
#
loop_
_entity_poly.entity_id
_entity_poly.type
_entity_poly.pdbx_seq_one_letter_code
_entity_poly.pdbx_strand_id
1 'polypeptide(L)'
;MHDYIEQILALHTHLEPHNIGDAQWTHAEELLADTGCTREDLALGIRMFVPHRSTAVVGVFEAGVLWASLVVAVDSSGLPVSVTTVDADAVELRGAMAAVAGDAVRWVHTHYGPCSLGLFLDKPHAEALLNASDKAAAIRAASAAGGLVLSPLPPALATALA
;
A
#
# COMPACT_ATOMS: atom_id res chain seq x y z
N MET A 1 -17.72 0.42 -10.53
CA MET A 1 -16.86 -0.64 -11.10
C MET A 1 -15.61 -0.64 -10.24
N HIS A 2 -15.66 -1.30 -9.08
CA HIS A 2 -14.59 -1.34 -8.06
C HIS A 2 -14.14 -2.79 -7.81
N ASP A 3 -14.32 -3.65 -8.82
CA ASP A 3 -14.36 -5.10 -8.60
C ASP A 3 -12.96 -5.75 -8.64
N TYR A 4 -11.95 -5.11 -9.23
CA TYR A 4 -10.65 -5.77 -9.49
C TYR A 4 -9.83 -5.95 -8.22
N ILE A 5 -9.60 -4.88 -7.45
CA ILE A 5 -8.80 -4.93 -6.21
C ILE A 5 -9.56 -5.63 -5.08
N GLU A 6 -10.88 -5.45 -5.00
CA GLU A 6 -11.73 -6.14 -4.01
C GLU A 6 -11.71 -7.66 -4.21
N GLN A 7 -11.81 -8.12 -5.46
CA GLN A 7 -11.64 -9.53 -5.78
C GLN A 7 -10.20 -9.99 -5.55
N ILE A 8 -9.21 -9.12 -5.76
CA ILE A 8 -7.79 -9.42 -5.49
C ILE A 8 -7.56 -9.73 -4.01
N LEU A 9 -8.09 -8.90 -3.13
CA LEU A 9 -7.88 -9.06 -1.70
C LEU A 9 -8.84 -10.05 -1.05
N ALA A 10 -9.63 -10.76 -1.87
CA ALA A 10 -10.61 -11.74 -1.43
C ALA A 10 -11.50 -11.21 -0.30
N LEU A 11 -11.86 -9.92 -0.41
CA LEU A 11 -12.70 -9.27 0.58
C LEU A 11 -14.02 -10.05 0.66
N HIS A 12 -14.35 -10.54 1.86
CA HIS A 12 -15.67 -11.12 2.09
C HIS A 12 -16.72 -10.07 1.67
N THR A 13 -17.75 -10.52 0.95
CA THR A 13 -18.77 -9.74 0.21
C THR A 13 -19.67 -8.82 1.06
N HIS A 14 -19.20 -8.36 2.21
CA HIS A 14 -19.90 -7.47 3.14
C HIS A 14 -19.09 -6.25 3.54
N LEU A 15 -18.06 -5.91 2.77
CA LEU A 15 -17.21 -4.76 3.06
C LEU A 15 -17.58 -3.64 2.11
N GLU A 16 -18.22 -2.62 2.66
CA GLU A 16 -18.54 -1.42 1.92
C GLU A 16 -17.21 -0.65 1.69
N PRO A 17 -16.76 -0.46 0.44
CA PRO A 17 -15.71 0.49 0.15
C PRO A 17 -16.13 1.87 0.66
N HIS A 18 -15.47 2.34 1.72
CA HIS A 18 -15.73 3.65 2.31
C HIS A 18 -14.68 4.64 1.81
N ASN A 19 -15.15 5.74 1.23
CA ASN A 19 -14.35 6.93 0.92
C ASN A 19 -13.16 6.68 -0.03
N ILE A 20 -13.40 5.97 -1.12
CA ILE A 20 -12.40 5.74 -2.18
C ILE A 20 -12.25 7.02 -3.00
N GLY A 21 -11.03 7.52 -3.11
CA GLY A 21 -10.68 8.56 -4.08
C GLY A 21 -10.59 7.95 -5.48
N ASP A 22 -11.60 8.18 -6.32
CA ASP A 22 -11.76 7.55 -7.64
C ASP A 22 -10.48 7.58 -8.50
N ALA A 23 -9.73 8.69 -8.47
CA ALA A 23 -8.49 8.83 -9.23
C ALA A 23 -7.36 7.94 -8.68
N GLN A 24 -7.13 7.95 -7.36
CA GLN A 24 -6.10 7.13 -6.74
C GLN A 24 -6.37 5.64 -6.93
N TRP A 25 -7.64 5.24 -6.85
CA TRP A 25 -8.06 3.85 -7.07
C TRP A 25 -7.85 3.41 -8.52
N THR A 26 -8.30 4.23 -9.47
CA THR A 26 -8.12 3.97 -10.91
C THR A 26 -6.63 3.78 -11.23
N HIS A 27 -5.78 4.65 -10.70
CA HIS A 27 -4.33 4.55 -10.88
C HIS A 27 -3.71 3.30 -10.24
N ALA A 28 -4.22 2.84 -9.10
CA ALA A 28 -3.80 1.57 -8.52
C ALA A 28 -4.20 0.38 -9.39
N GLU A 29 -5.42 0.39 -9.96
CA GLU A 29 -5.87 -0.64 -10.90
C GLU A 29 -5.05 -0.66 -12.19
N GLU A 30 -4.76 0.51 -12.78
CA GLU A 30 -3.89 0.66 -13.94
C GLU A 30 -2.49 0.07 -13.67
N LEU A 31 -1.87 0.46 -12.55
CA LEU A 31 -0.55 -0.03 -12.17
C LEU A 31 -0.52 -1.54 -12.00
N LEU A 32 -1.54 -2.13 -11.37
CA LEU A 32 -1.60 -3.58 -11.16
C LEU A 32 -1.84 -4.33 -12.48
N ALA A 33 -2.72 -3.81 -13.35
CA ALA A 33 -3.03 -4.42 -14.64
C ALA A 33 -1.81 -4.48 -15.58
N ASP A 34 -0.91 -3.49 -15.50
CA ASP A 34 0.27 -3.39 -16.35
C ASP A 34 1.50 -4.15 -15.80
N THR A 35 1.36 -4.87 -14.68
CA THR A 35 2.47 -5.58 -14.03
C THR A 35 2.25 -7.09 -13.95
N GLY A 36 3.34 -7.85 -13.80
CA GLY A 36 3.28 -9.29 -13.55
C GLY A 36 2.82 -9.69 -12.14
N CYS A 37 2.38 -8.74 -11.30
CA CYS A 37 1.99 -9.02 -9.93
C CYS A 37 0.63 -9.72 -9.90
N THR A 38 0.57 -10.90 -9.30
CA THR A 38 -0.67 -11.65 -9.21
C THR A 38 -1.49 -11.24 -7.99
N ARG A 39 -2.77 -11.63 -8.02
CA ARG A 39 -3.66 -11.60 -6.86
C ARG A 39 -3.04 -12.27 -5.62
N GLU A 40 -2.43 -13.43 -5.84
CA GLU A 40 -1.87 -14.26 -4.78
C GLU A 40 -0.62 -13.61 -4.17
N ASP A 41 0.19 -12.91 -4.96
CA ASP A 41 1.35 -12.17 -4.46
C ASP A 41 0.95 -11.07 -3.48
N LEU A 42 -0.11 -10.32 -3.81
CA LEU A 42 -0.63 -9.24 -2.95
C LEU A 42 -1.22 -9.80 -1.65
N ALA A 43 -2.03 -10.85 -1.74
CA ALA A 43 -2.60 -11.52 -0.57
C ALA A 43 -1.52 -12.13 0.33
N LEU A 44 -0.48 -12.75 -0.27
CA LEU A 44 0.66 -13.30 0.45
C LEU A 44 1.45 -12.19 1.16
N GLY A 45 1.74 -11.08 0.47
CA GLY A 45 2.44 -9.93 1.05
C GLY A 45 1.72 -9.36 2.27
N ILE A 46 0.40 -9.18 2.17
CA ILE A 46 -0.40 -8.69 3.30
C ILE A 46 -0.35 -9.66 4.47
N ARG A 47 -0.59 -10.96 4.23
CA ARG A 47 -0.58 -11.99 5.29
C ARG A 47 0.78 -12.15 5.96
N MET A 48 1.87 -11.93 5.21
CA MET A 48 3.23 -12.06 5.74
C MET A 48 3.67 -10.84 6.55
N PHE A 49 3.28 -9.64 6.12
CA PHE A 49 3.89 -8.40 6.61
C PHE A 49 2.95 -7.46 7.36
N VAL A 50 1.64 -7.70 7.35
CA VAL A 50 0.66 -6.90 8.10
C VAL A 50 0.20 -7.70 9.32
N PRO A 51 0.62 -7.34 10.55
CA PRO A 51 0.16 -7.95 11.78
C PRO A 51 -1.37 -7.97 11.92
N HIS A 52 -1.89 -8.96 12.64
CA HIS A 52 -3.31 -9.02 13.00
C HIS A 52 -3.79 -7.74 13.71
N ARG A 53 -5.06 -7.36 13.50
CA ARG A 53 -5.69 -6.16 14.08
C ARG A 53 -4.90 -4.87 13.80
N SER A 54 -4.33 -4.75 12.61
CA SER A 54 -3.55 -3.59 12.22
C SER A 54 -3.86 -3.17 10.79
N THR A 55 -3.25 -2.08 10.37
CA THR A 55 -3.44 -1.50 9.04
C THR A 55 -2.12 -1.32 8.32
N ALA A 56 -2.18 -1.39 7.00
CA ALA A 56 -1.08 -1.06 6.12
C ALA A 56 -1.50 0.04 5.16
N VAL A 57 -0.54 0.88 4.77
CA VAL A 57 -0.70 1.84 3.68
C VAL A 57 0.41 1.63 2.67
N VAL A 58 0.03 1.46 1.42
CA VAL A 58 0.92 1.41 0.27
C VAL A 58 0.64 2.64 -0.58
N GLY A 59 1.68 3.39 -0.94
CA GLY A 59 1.54 4.60 -1.74
C GLY A 59 2.55 4.65 -2.88
N VAL A 60 2.10 5.18 -4.02
CA VAL A 60 2.92 5.38 -5.22
C VAL A 60 2.96 6.85 -5.54
N PHE A 61 4.17 7.40 -5.65
CA PHE A 61 4.39 8.79 -5.99
C PHE A 61 4.74 8.96 -7.46
N GLU A 62 4.12 9.96 -8.09
CA GLU A 62 4.49 10.43 -9.42
C GLU A 62 4.61 11.95 -9.39
N ALA A 63 5.73 12.48 -9.88
CA ALA A 63 5.99 13.92 -9.95
C ALA A 63 5.71 14.71 -8.65
N GLY A 64 6.03 14.11 -7.49
CA GLY A 64 5.85 14.72 -6.16
C GLY A 64 4.40 14.73 -5.64
N VAL A 65 3.54 13.87 -6.19
CA VAL A 65 2.16 13.66 -5.74
C VAL A 65 1.98 12.20 -5.35
N LEU A 66 1.28 11.91 -4.26
CA LEU A 66 0.76 10.58 -3.96
C LEU A 66 -0.31 10.24 -5.01
N TRP A 67 0.15 9.61 -6.09
CA TRP A 67 -0.60 9.36 -7.32
C TRP A 67 -1.60 8.21 -7.16
N ALA A 68 -1.19 7.16 -6.46
CA ALA A 68 -2.06 6.04 -6.09
C ALA A 68 -1.78 5.62 -4.64
N SER A 69 -2.79 5.11 -3.95
CA SER A 69 -2.60 4.50 -2.64
C SER A 69 -3.61 3.39 -2.38
N LEU A 70 -3.22 2.47 -1.50
CA LEU A 70 -4.07 1.43 -0.95
C LEU A 70 -3.86 1.36 0.55
N VAL A 71 -4.96 1.47 1.30
CA VAL A 71 -5.02 1.27 2.73
C VAL A 71 -5.74 -0.04 2.97
N VAL A 72 -5.08 -0.96 3.68
CA VAL A 72 -5.61 -2.29 3.98
C VAL A 72 -5.72 -2.46 5.49
N ALA A 73 -6.91 -2.78 5.98
CA ALA A 73 -7.12 -3.18 7.37
C ALA A 73 -7.29 -4.69 7.47
N VAL A 74 -6.63 -5.32 8.45
CA VAL A 74 -6.75 -6.76 8.71
C VAL A 74 -7.37 -7.04 10.07
N ASP A 75 -8.18 -8.09 10.15
CA ASP A 75 -8.85 -8.48 11.39
C ASP A 75 -7.94 -9.31 12.33
N SER A 76 -8.56 -9.93 13.35
CA SER A 76 -7.87 -10.84 14.26
C SER A 76 -7.42 -12.15 13.63
N SER A 77 -7.98 -12.55 12.49
CA SER A 77 -7.56 -13.72 11.73
C SER A 77 -6.45 -13.41 10.72
N GLY A 78 -6.14 -12.12 10.53
CA GLY A 78 -5.13 -11.65 9.57
C GLY A 78 -5.66 -11.63 8.14
N LEU A 79 -6.98 -11.68 7.98
CA LEU A 79 -7.64 -11.54 6.70
C LEU A 79 -7.96 -10.06 6.45
N PRO A 80 -7.81 -9.56 5.20
CA PRO A 80 -8.26 -8.23 4.83
C PRO A 80 -9.75 -8.06 5.11
N VAL A 81 -10.09 -7.02 5.86
CA VAL A 81 -11.46 -6.64 6.20
C VAL A 81 -11.83 -5.24 5.76
N SER A 82 -10.91 -4.49 5.16
CA SER A 82 -11.24 -3.23 4.50
C SER A 82 -10.12 -2.87 3.56
N VAL A 83 -10.48 -2.30 2.40
CA VAL A 83 -9.53 -1.73 1.45
C VAL A 83 -10.10 -0.39 1.00
N THR A 84 -9.26 0.64 1.05
CA THR A 84 -9.62 2.00 0.63
C THR A 84 -8.36 2.73 0.13
N THR A 85 -8.44 4.02 -0.12
CA THR A 85 -7.32 4.91 -0.46
C THR A 85 -7.11 5.94 0.65
N VAL A 86 -5.97 6.62 0.64
CA VAL A 86 -5.76 7.83 1.43
C VAL A 86 -6.77 8.90 0.99
N ASP A 87 -7.48 9.49 1.95
CA ASP A 87 -8.45 10.55 1.69
C ASP A 87 -7.76 11.86 1.29
N ALA A 88 -8.04 12.31 0.07
CA ALA A 88 -7.47 13.51 -0.53
C ALA A 88 -7.95 14.81 0.13
N ASP A 89 -9.09 14.80 0.82
CA ASP A 89 -9.62 15.95 1.55
C ASP A 89 -8.98 16.06 2.95
N ALA A 90 -8.43 14.95 3.46
CA ALA A 90 -7.84 14.87 4.80
C ALA A 90 -6.30 14.96 4.81
N VAL A 91 -5.64 14.63 3.70
CA VAL A 91 -4.17 14.58 3.58
C VAL A 91 -3.72 15.36 2.36
N GLU A 92 -2.75 16.27 2.54
CA GLU A 92 -2.08 16.94 1.42
C GLU A 92 -1.27 15.91 0.61
N LEU A 93 -1.74 15.62 -0.60
CA LEU A 93 -1.15 14.57 -1.44
C LEU A 93 0.11 15.04 -2.17
N ARG A 94 0.37 16.35 -2.27
CA ARG A 94 1.54 16.89 -2.95
C ARG A 94 2.63 17.30 -1.96
N GLY A 95 3.86 16.84 -2.21
CA GLY A 95 5.00 17.25 -1.39
C GLY A 95 6.16 16.28 -1.46
N ALA A 96 7.09 16.43 -0.51
CA ALA A 96 8.16 15.47 -0.33
C ALA A 96 7.59 14.13 0.16
N MET A 97 8.01 13.03 -0.48
CA MET A 97 7.50 11.68 -0.22
C MET A 97 7.46 11.34 1.28
N ALA A 98 8.53 11.62 2.02
CA ALA A 98 8.61 11.31 3.46
C ALA A 98 7.60 12.09 4.31
N ALA A 99 7.30 13.35 3.96
CA ALA A 99 6.33 14.17 4.69
C ALA A 99 4.91 13.66 4.43
N VAL A 100 4.54 13.47 3.17
CA VAL A 100 3.23 12.96 2.76
C VAL A 100 3.01 11.54 3.28
N ALA A 101 4.02 10.67 3.24
CA ALA A 101 3.98 9.34 3.84
C ALA A 101 3.70 9.38 5.35
N GLY A 102 4.36 10.30 6.07
CA GLY A 102 4.14 10.49 7.50
C GLY A 102 2.73 10.97 7.84
N ASP A 103 2.16 11.87 7.03
CA ASP A 103 0.78 12.34 7.19
C ASP A 103 -0.24 11.25 6.84
N ALA A 104 -0.03 10.51 5.75
CA ALA A 104 -0.87 9.38 5.36
C ALA A 104 -0.90 8.29 6.44
N VAL A 105 0.26 7.88 6.96
CA VAL A 105 0.37 6.90 8.05
C VAL A 105 -0.36 7.36 9.30
N ARG A 106 -0.22 8.65 9.67
CA ARG A 106 -0.90 9.22 10.82
C ARG A 106 -2.41 9.21 10.63
N TRP A 107 -2.89 9.62 9.46
CA TRP A 107 -4.30 9.60 9.11
C TRP A 107 -4.86 8.17 9.16
N VAL A 108 -4.17 7.19 8.56
CA VAL A 108 -4.57 5.78 8.60
C VAL A 108 -4.62 5.27 10.05
N HIS A 109 -3.59 5.59 10.84
CA HIS A 109 -3.54 5.20 12.25
C HIS A 109 -4.75 5.72 13.03
N THR A 110 -5.14 6.99 12.81
CA THR A 110 -6.25 7.64 13.49
C THR A 110 -7.62 7.08 13.08
N HIS A 111 -7.82 6.76 11.80
CA HIS A 111 -9.15 6.42 11.27
C HIS A 111 -9.43 4.93 11.18
N TYR A 112 -8.39 4.11 10.98
CA TYR A 112 -8.53 2.67 10.76
C TYR A 112 -7.82 1.81 11.82
N GLY A 113 -7.20 2.45 12.81
CA GLY A 113 -6.45 1.78 13.87
C GLY A 113 -4.97 1.60 13.53
N PRO A 114 -4.19 0.89 14.38
CA PRO A 114 -2.73 0.92 14.35
C PRO A 114 -2.12 0.63 12.97
N CYS A 115 -1.52 1.64 12.35
CA CYS A 115 -0.72 1.46 11.14
C CYS A 115 0.60 0.78 11.50
N SER A 116 0.83 -0.41 10.96
CA SER A 116 1.97 -1.29 11.25
C SER A 116 2.94 -1.43 10.08
N LEU A 117 2.49 -1.06 8.87
CA LEU A 117 3.29 -1.02 7.66
C LEU A 117 2.94 0.24 6.84
N GLY A 118 3.95 1.06 6.55
CA GLY A 118 3.86 2.09 5.51
C GLY A 118 4.91 1.83 4.44
N LEU A 119 4.48 1.59 3.21
CA LEU A 119 5.32 1.33 2.03
C LEU A 119 5.04 2.38 0.96
N PHE A 120 5.97 3.31 0.74
CA PHE A 120 5.80 4.36 -0.24
C PHE A 120 6.95 4.35 -1.23
N LEU A 121 6.64 4.30 -2.52
CA LEU A 121 7.61 4.21 -3.62
C LEU A 121 7.34 5.32 -4.62
N ASP A 122 8.34 5.76 -5.37
CA ASP A 122 8.03 6.41 -6.65
C ASP A 122 7.54 5.39 -7.68
N LYS A 123 6.83 5.86 -8.70
CA LYS A 123 6.19 5.00 -9.69
C LYS A 123 7.17 4.08 -10.43
N PRO A 124 8.33 4.54 -10.93
CA PRO A 124 9.33 3.64 -11.51
C PRO A 124 9.75 2.50 -10.59
N HIS A 125 9.98 2.77 -9.30
CA HIS A 125 10.35 1.74 -8.34
C HIS A 125 9.17 0.84 -7.94
N ALA A 126 7.94 1.35 -7.94
CA ALA A 126 6.73 0.54 -7.74
C ALA A 126 6.54 -0.47 -8.88
N GLU A 127 6.66 -0.03 -10.13
CA GLU A 127 6.60 -0.91 -11.32
C GLU A 127 7.71 -1.96 -11.28
N ALA A 128 8.94 -1.55 -10.94
CA ALA A 128 10.07 -2.48 -10.80
C ALA A 128 9.82 -3.52 -9.70
N LEU A 129 9.30 -3.10 -8.54
CA LEU A 129 8.93 -4.01 -7.45
C LEU A 129 7.86 -5.00 -7.88
N LEU A 130 6.80 -4.54 -8.53
CA LEU A 130 5.68 -5.38 -8.96
C LEU A 130 6.10 -6.40 -10.02
N ASN A 131 7.06 -6.07 -10.88
CA ASN A 131 7.60 -6.99 -11.90
C ASN A 131 8.77 -7.87 -11.42
N ALA A 132 9.39 -7.56 -10.29
CA ALA A 132 10.55 -8.30 -9.80
C ALA A 132 10.18 -9.71 -9.33
N SER A 133 11.01 -10.71 -9.68
CA SER A 133 10.96 -12.04 -9.06
C SER A 133 11.52 -12.02 -7.63
N ASP A 134 12.55 -11.19 -7.39
CA ASP A 134 13.11 -10.93 -6.06
C ASP A 134 12.63 -9.57 -5.54
N LYS A 135 11.52 -9.60 -4.79
CA LYS A 135 10.91 -8.40 -4.21
C LYS A 135 11.84 -7.70 -3.20
N ALA A 136 12.63 -8.46 -2.44
CA ALA A 136 13.53 -7.90 -1.44
C ALA A 136 14.68 -7.12 -2.11
N ALA A 137 15.22 -7.64 -3.21
CA ALA A 137 16.23 -6.94 -4.00
C ALA A 137 15.68 -5.63 -4.60
N ALA A 138 14.44 -5.64 -5.11
CA ALA A 138 13.80 -4.43 -5.63
C ALA A 138 13.58 -3.36 -4.55
N ILE A 139 13.14 -3.76 -3.34
CA ILE A 139 12.99 -2.84 -2.21
C ILE A 139 14.35 -2.22 -1.81
N ARG A 140 15.41 -3.04 -1.72
CA ARG A 140 16.76 -2.53 -1.41
C ARG A 140 17.26 -1.56 -2.48
N ALA A 141 17.02 -1.85 -3.76
CA ALA A 141 17.39 -0.95 -4.86
C ALA A 141 16.66 0.39 -4.78
N ALA A 142 15.35 0.37 -4.53
CA ALA A 142 14.55 1.58 -4.35
C ALA A 142 15.02 2.41 -3.14
N SER A 143 15.36 1.74 -2.03
CA SER A 143 15.94 2.40 -0.85
C SER A 143 17.27 3.09 -1.17
N ALA A 144 18.18 2.40 -1.86
CA ALA A 144 19.49 2.94 -2.24
C ALA A 144 19.37 4.14 -3.21
N ALA A 145 18.34 4.15 -4.05
CA ALA A 145 18.05 5.25 -4.97
C ALA A 145 17.30 6.43 -4.32
N GLY A 146 16.85 6.30 -3.06
CA GLY A 146 16.02 7.30 -2.39
C GLY A 146 14.56 7.34 -2.87
N GLY A 147 14.14 6.34 -3.67
CA GLY A 147 12.78 6.20 -4.21
C GLY A 147 11.82 5.43 -3.31
N LEU A 148 12.16 5.26 -2.02
CA LEU A 148 11.42 4.47 -1.06
C LEU A 148 11.37 5.15 0.32
N VAL A 149 10.17 5.13 0.93
CA VAL A 149 9.96 5.38 2.35
C VAL A 149 9.29 4.15 2.97
N LEU A 150 9.91 3.58 4.00
CA LEU A 150 9.37 2.50 4.82
C LEU A 150 9.17 3.00 6.25
N SER A 151 7.91 3.28 6.63
CA SER A 151 7.59 3.69 7.99
C SER A 151 6.09 3.62 8.25
N PRO A 152 5.63 2.92 9.31
CA PRO A 152 6.41 2.00 10.14
C PRO A 152 6.87 0.77 9.35
N LEU A 153 8.00 0.18 9.78
CA LEU A 153 8.57 -1.03 9.20
C LEU A 153 8.32 -2.21 10.15
N PRO A 154 7.48 -3.19 9.78
CA PRO A 154 7.23 -4.34 10.63
C PRO A 154 8.49 -5.23 10.74
N PRO A 155 8.77 -5.85 11.91
CA PRO A 155 9.97 -6.65 12.12
C PRO A 155 10.16 -7.81 11.12
N ALA A 156 9.06 -8.41 10.66
CA ALA A 156 9.09 -9.46 9.65
C ALA A 156 9.66 -8.96 8.32
N LEU A 157 9.27 -7.76 7.90
CA LEU A 157 9.81 -7.14 6.68
C LEU A 157 11.26 -6.69 6.91
N ALA A 158 11.58 -6.12 8.08
CA ALA A 158 12.98 -5.77 8.42
C ALA A 158 13.91 -6.99 8.31
N THR A 159 13.45 -8.17 8.76
CA THR A 159 14.21 -9.43 8.67
C THR A 159 14.34 -9.90 7.23
N ALA A 160 13.29 -9.77 6.42
CA ALA A 160 13.31 -10.16 5.01
C ALA A 160 14.22 -9.27 4.13
N LEU A 161 14.51 -8.05 4.58
CA LEU A 161 15.37 -7.09 3.88
C LEU A 161 16.84 -7.15 4.29
N ALA A 162 17.16 -7.83 5.41
CA ALA A 162 18.50 -7.96 5.98
C ALA A 162 19.47 -8.80 5.14
#